data_AF-A0AAV2NK38-F1
#
_entry.id   AF-A0AAV2NK38-F1
#
_cell.length_a   1.000
_cell.length_b   1.000
_cell.length_c   1.000
_cell.angle_alpha   90.00
_cell.angle_beta   90.00
_cell.angle_gamma   90.00
#
_symmetry.space_group_name_H-M   'P 1'
#
loop_
_entity.id
_entity.type
_entity.pdbx_description
1 polymer ?
#
loop_
_entity_poly.entity_id
_entity_poly.type
_entity_poly.pdbx_seq_one_letter_code
_entity_poly.pdbx_strand_id
1 'polypeptide(L)'
;MIFTSFIDDVLCFILAVSESRLRHTWQKSYNRSVANKSDQRVRFRFPCGNCSSVFSLKHNLQHHLRNECGQPPSFSCPYCVYRMRHPSNMRKHVRRVHPGKPVYVVDIRKTEVFQFS
;
A
#
# COMPACT_ATOMS: atom_id res chain seq x y z
N MET A 1 -59.37 30.14 28.20
CA MET A 1 -59.91 28.76 28.35
C MET A 1 -59.33 27.97 27.19
N ILE A 2 -58.12 27.43 27.30
CA ILE A 2 -57.71 26.16 27.95
C ILE A 2 -58.28 24.92 27.23
N PHE A 3 -57.37 24.24 26.52
CA PHE A 3 -57.17 22.79 26.33
C PHE A 3 -58.34 21.88 25.93
N THR A 4 -58.25 21.39 24.68
CA THR A 4 -58.25 19.97 24.25
C THR A 4 -57.59 19.98 22.85
N SER A 5 -56.58 19.22 22.42
CA SER A 5 -55.81 18.06 22.86
C SER A 5 -54.50 18.16 22.06
N PHE A 6 -53.34 18.43 22.64
CA PHE A 6 -52.33 17.43 23.04
C PHE A 6 -52.44 16.08 22.30
N ILE A 7 -51.34 15.69 21.66
CA ILE A 7 -51.10 14.47 20.87
C ILE A 7 -51.53 14.57 19.39
N ASP A 8 -50.69 15.21 18.56
CA ASP A 8 -50.32 14.64 17.24
C ASP A 8 -49.15 15.38 16.54
N ASP A 9 -48.62 16.48 17.10
CA ASP A 9 -47.40 17.12 16.54
C ASP A 9 -46.10 16.79 17.30
N VAL A 10 -46.17 16.01 18.37
CA VAL A 10 -44.96 15.49 19.05
C VAL A 10 -44.40 14.27 18.32
N LEU A 11 -45.21 13.59 17.50
CA LEU A 11 -44.74 12.46 16.68
C LEU A 11 -43.87 12.93 15.50
N CYS A 12 -44.04 14.17 15.04
CA CYS A 12 -43.17 14.76 14.01
C CYS A 12 -41.78 15.13 14.56
N PHE A 13 -41.68 15.37 15.87
CA PHE A 13 -40.40 15.67 16.53
C PHE A 13 -39.58 14.41 16.90
N ILE A 14 -40.23 13.24 17.06
CA ILE A 14 -39.54 11.99 17.41
C ILE A 14 -38.97 11.26 16.18
N LEU A 15 -39.42 11.54 14.94
CA LEU A 15 -38.82 10.94 13.74
C LEU A 15 -37.64 11.73 13.16
N ALA A 16 -37.39 12.97 13.61
CA ALA A 16 -36.32 13.81 13.06
C ALA A 16 -34.93 13.60 13.70
N VAL A 17 -34.81 12.79 14.76
CA VAL A 17 -33.53 12.63 15.50
C VAL A 17 -32.81 11.29 15.20
N SER A 18 -33.42 10.34 14.48
CA SER A 18 -32.79 9.03 14.21
C SER A 18 -32.12 8.89 12.83
N GLU A 19 -32.24 9.87 11.93
CA GLU A 19 -31.70 9.76 10.56
C GLU A 19 -30.35 10.45 10.32
N SER A 20 -29.72 10.99 11.35
CA SER A 20 -28.39 11.63 11.25
C SER A 20 -27.21 10.64 11.26
N ARG A 21 -27.45 9.33 11.33
CA ARG A 21 -26.38 8.31 11.46
C ARG A 21 -26.20 7.37 10.26
N LEU A 22 -26.92 7.55 9.15
CA LEU A 22 -26.79 6.69 7.95
C LEU A 22 -26.36 7.39 6.67
N ARG A 23 -26.00 8.69 6.71
CA ARG A 23 -25.58 9.44 5.50
C ARG A 23 -24.06 9.61 5.31
N HIS A 24 -23.23 9.04 6.19
CA HIS A 24 -21.76 9.15 6.09
C HIS A 24 -21.03 7.87 5.69
N THR A 25 -21.72 6.74 5.51
CA THR A 25 -21.08 5.46 5.17
C THR A 25 -21.18 5.09 3.68
N TRP A 26 -22.00 5.80 2.88
CA TRP A 26 -22.24 5.43 1.48
C TRP A 26 -21.46 6.26 0.44
N GLN A 27 -20.99 7.46 0.77
CA GLN A 27 -20.20 8.28 -0.18
C GLN A 27 -18.71 7.89 -0.27
N LYS A 28 -18.17 7.14 0.71
CA LYS A 28 -16.76 6.71 0.70
C LYS A 28 -16.49 5.42 -0.08
N SER A 29 -17.52 4.67 -0.47
CA SER A 29 -17.35 3.41 -1.21
C SER A 29 -17.89 3.45 -2.65
N TYR A 30 -18.88 4.30 -2.96
CA TYR A 30 -19.37 4.43 -4.34
C TYR A 30 -18.40 5.19 -5.27
N ASN A 31 -17.66 6.18 -4.74
CA ASN A 31 -16.65 6.92 -5.50
C ASN A 31 -15.31 6.18 -5.68
N ARG A 32 -15.18 4.94 -5.21
CA ARG A 32 -13.97 4.13 -5.42
C ARG A 32 -14.04 3.25 -6.67
N SER A 33 -15.23 3.08 -7.24
CA SER A 33 -15.46 2.11 -8.32
C SER A 33 -15.85 2.76 -9.67
N VAL A 34 -16.05 4.08 -9.72
CA VAL A 34 -16.26 4.84 -10.98
C VAL A 34 -15.00 5.62 -11.36
N ALA A 35 -13.85 4.93 -11.37
CA ALA A 35 -12.68 5.36 -12.12
C ALA A 35 -12.40 4.25 -13.14
N ASN A 36 -13.06 4.39 -14.28
CA ASN A 36 -13.05 3.49 -15.41
C ASN A 36 -11.61 3.18 -15.85
N LYS A 37 -11.09 1.99 -15.50
CA LYS A 37 -9.71 1.54 -15.80
C LYS A 37 -9.54 1.00 -17.23
N SER A 38 -10.31 1.48 -18.20
CA SER A 38 -10.40 0.84 -19.52
C SER A 38 -9.96 1.70 -20.70
N ASP A 39 -9.36 2.88 -20.48
CA ASP A 39 -8.69 3.63 -21.54
C ASP A 39 -7.22 3.94 -21.19
N GLN A 40 -6.37 2.92 -21.27
CA GLN A 40 -4.91 3.05 -21.19
C GLN A 40 -4.25 2.48 -22.45
N ARG A 41 -4.53 3.07 -23.62
CA ARG A 41 -3.70 2.87 -24.82
C ARG A 41 -2.55 3.86 -24.95
N VAL A 42 -2.24 4.62 -23.90
CA VAL A 42 -0.96 5.32 -23.75
C VAL A 42 -0.20 4.72 -22.57
N ARG A 43 0.80 3.88 -22.86
CA ARG A 43 1.78 3.41 -21.85
C ARG A 43 2.67 4.58 -21.47
N PHE A 44 2.21 5.44 -20.58
CA PHE A 44 3.07 6.43 -19.95
C PHE A 44 4.14 5.71 -19.14
N ARG A 45 5.40 5.86 -19.57
CA ARG A 45 6.57 5.38 -18.84
C ARG A 45 7.02 6.48 -17.88
N PHE A 46 7.28 6.10 -16.65
CA PHE A 46 7.77 6.98 -15.60
C PHE A 46 9.21 6.54 -15.26
N PRO A 47 10.23 7.07 -15.94
CA PRO A 47 11.63 6.76 -15.65
C PRO A 47 12.07 7.41 -14.35
N CYS A 48 13.00 6.76 -13.64
CA CYS A 48 13.73 7.39 -12.55
C CYS A 48 14.87 8.26 -13.12
N GLY A 49 15.03 9.48 -12.61
CA GLY A 49 16.15 10.35 -13.02
C GLY A 49 17.50 9.93 -12.40
N ASN A 50 17.49 9.14 -11.33
CA ASN A 50 18.67 8.77 -10.56
C ASN A 50 19.14 7.33 -10.82
N CYS A 51 18.38 6.53 -11.57
CA CYS A 51 18.76 5.17 -11.94
C CYS A 51 18.03 4.68 -13.20
N SER A 52 18.44 3.53 -13.74
CA SER A 52 17.90 2.94 -14.98
C SER A 52 16.52 2.28 -14.85
N SER A 53 15.78 2.51 -13.76
CA SER A 53 14.48 1.88 -13.52
C SER A 53 13.34 2.66 -14.17
N VAL A 54 12.39 1.95 -14.79
CA VAL A 54 11.23 2.53 -15.48
C VAL A 54 9.94 1.88 -14.99
N PHE A 55 8.95 2.71 -14.67
CA PHE A 55 7.67 2.26 -14.09
C PHE A 55 6.51 2.57 -15.03
N SER A 56 5.46 1.74 -14.97
CA SER A 56 4.21 1.95 -15.73
C SER A 56 3.22 2.87 -15.02
N LEU A 57 3.42 3.14 -13.73
CA LEU A 57 2.51 3.91 -12.89
C LEU A 57 3.28 4.93 -12.06
N LYS A 58 2.74 6.15 -11.96
CA LYS A 58 3.34 7.26 -11.19
C LYS A 58 3.57 6.92 -9.72
N HIS A 59 2.63 6.22 -9.07
CA HIS A 59 2.77 5.86 -7.66
C HIS A 59 3.91 4.88 -7.41
N ASN A 60 4.22 3.99 -8.37
CA ASN A 60 5.35 3.07 -8.28
C ASN A 60 6.68 3.84 -8.37
N LEU A 61 6.81 4.80 -9.29
CA LEU A 61 7.98 5.67 -9.36
C LEU A 61 8.15 6.46 -8.05
N GLN A 62 7.08 7.03 -7.49
CA GLN A 62 7.18 7.77 -6.24
C GLN A 62 7.59 6.88 -5.05
N HIS A 63 7.08 5.65 -4.98
CA HIS A 63 7.52 4.68 -3.98
C HIS A 63 9.00 4.34 -4.13
N HIS A 64 9.42 4.06 -5.36
CA HIS A 64 10.81 3.79 -5.70
C HIS A 64 11.73 4.94 -5.29
N LEU A 65 11.40 6.18 -5.65
CA LEU A 65 12.20 7.37 -5.30
C LEU A 65 12.35 7.54 -3.79
N ARG A 66 11.30 7.27 -3.01
CA ARG A 66 11.34 7.43 -1.55
C ARG A 66 12.13 6.33 -0.83
N ASN A 67 12.04 5.08 -1.31
CA ASN A 67 12.43 3.93 -0.49
C ASN A 67 13.54 3.07 -1.10
N GLU A 68 13.77 3.15 -2.40
CA GLU A 68 14.68 2.23 -3.11
C GLU A 68 15.78 2.96 -3.87
N CYS A 69 15.47 4.12 -4.41
CA CYS A 69 16.40 4.87 -5.24
C CYS A 69 17.59 5.33 -4.41
N GLY A 70 18.80 5.08 -4.91
CA GLY A 70 20.04 5.35 -4.17
C GLY A 70 20.29 4.43 -2.97
N GLN A 71 19.38 3.52 -2.63
CA GLN A 71 19.57 2.62 -1.49
C GLN A 71 20.39 1.37 -1.89
N PRO A 72 21.41 1.01 -1.09
CA PRO A 72 22.18 -0.21 -1.32
C PRO A 72 21.31 -1.46 -1.07
N PRO A 73 21.64 -2.61 -1.69
CA PRO A 73 20.91 -3.84 -1.47
C PRO A 73 21.05 -4.31 -0.02
N SER A 74 19.93 -4.48 0.68
CA SER A 74 19.90 -4.83 2.10
C SER A 74 19.98 -6.33 2.38
N PHE A 75 19.82 -7.19 1.38
CA PHE A 75 19.78 -8.64 1.56
C PHE A 75 20.91 -9.34 0.79
N SER A 76 21.64 -10.23 1.45
CA SER A 76 22.66 -11.09 0.83
C SER A 76 22.22 -12.56 0.77
N CYS A 77 22.77 -13.25 -0.24
CA CYS A 77 22.73 -14.70 -0.30
C CYS A 77 23.76 -15.29 0.68
N PRO A 78 23.42 -16.31 1.47
CA PRO A 78 24.40 -16.97 2.35
C PRO A 78 25.38 -17.88 1.58
N TYR A 79 25.10 -18.20 0.31
CA TYR A 79 25.88 -19.15 -0.49
C TYR A 79 26.74 -18.50 -1.57
N CYS A 80 26.59 -17.19 -1.81
CA CYS A 80 27.36 -16.45 -2.80
C CYS A 80 27.36 -14.94 -2.50
N VAL A 81 28.16 -14.18 -3.25
CA VAL A 81 28.31 -12.71 -3.06
C VAL A 81 27.12 -11.88 -3.58
N TYR A 82 26.06 -12.53 -4.08
CA TYR A 82 24.91 -11.85 -4.68
C TYR A 82 24.05 -11.12 -3.65
N ARG A 83 23.62 -9.90 -3.96
CA ARG A 83 22.83 -9.03 -3.07
C ARG A 83 21.62 -8.44 -3.78
N MET A 84 20.52 -8.25 -3.05
CA MET A 84 19.29 -7.64 -3.56
C MET A 84 18.57 -6.77 -2.53
N ARG A 85 17.66 -5.91 -3.03
CA ARG A 85 16.82 -5.02 -2.21
C ARG A 85 15.61 -5.68 -1.56
N HIS A 86 15.12 -6.79 -2.11
CA HIS A 86 13.92 -7.45 -1.61
C HIS A 86 14.21 -8.90 -1.19
N PRO A 87 13.67 -9.35 -0.05
CA PRO A 87 13.90 -10.70 0.45
C PRO A 87 13.18 -11.74 -0.43
N SER A 88 12.01 -11.38 -0.98
CA SER A 88 11.25 -12.24 -1.90
C SER A 88 12.05 -12.62 -3.13
N ASN A 89 12.78 -11.66 -3.71
CA ASN A 89 13.67 -11.91 -4.83
C ASN A 89 14.84 -12.80 -4.37
N MET A 90 15.40 -12.59 -3.18
CA MET A 90 16.54 -13.39 -2.71
C MET A 90 16.16 -14.86 -2.54
N ARG A 91 14.96 -15.14 -2.02
CA ARG A 91 14.42 -16.50 -1.95
C ARG A 91 14.26 -17.14 -3.33
N LYS A 92 13.92 -16.37 -4.37
CA LYS A 92 13.86 -16.86 -5.75
C LYS A 92 15.25 -17.13 -6.32
N HIS A 93 16.21 -16.26 -6.03
CA HIS A 93 17.61 -16.46 -6.41
C HIS A 93 18.17 -17.77 -5.82
N VAL A 94 18.02 -17.99 -4.51
CA VAL A 94 18.49 -19.22 -3.86
C VAL A 94 17.87 -20.47 -4.50
N ARG A 95 16.55 -20.47 -4.73
CA ARG A 95 15.86 -21.59 -5.38
C ARG A 95 16.35 -21.91 -6.79
N ARG A 96 16.80 -20.91 -7.55
CA ARG A 96 17.21 -21.08 -8.95
C ARG A 96 18.71 -21.36 -9.10
N VAL A 97 19.54 -20.67 -8.33
CA VAL A 97 21.01 -20.70 -8.46
C VAL A 97 21.64 -21.70 -7.49
N HIS A 98 20.97 -22.00 -6.38
CA HIS A 98 21.43 -22.94 -5.35
C HIS A 98 20.39 -24.05 -5.12
N PRO A 99 20.07 -24.86 -6.16
CA PRO A 99 19.11 -25.95 -6.01
C PRO A 99 19.54 -26.93 -4.92
N GLY A 100 18.58 -27.44 -4.15
CA GLY A 100 18.84 -28.34 -3.03
C GLY A 100 19.42 -27.68 -1.77
N LYS A 101 19.73 -26.37 -1.80
CA LYS A 101 20.10 -25.63 -0.59
C LYS A 101 18.87 -25.07 0.12
N PRO A 102 18.85 -25.05 1.46
CA PRO A 102 17.74 -24.47 2.20
C PRO A 102 17.66 -22.95 1.98
N VAL A 103 16.43 -22.44 1.90
CA VAL A 103 16.16 -21.06 1.48
C VAL A 103 16.26 -20.09 2.64
N TYR A 104 17.43 -19.50 2.82
CA TYR A 104 17.68 -18.47 3.82
C TYR A 104 18.06 -17.12 3.18
N VAL A 105 17.77 -16.03 3.88
CA VAL A 105 18.06 -14.66 3.45
C VAL A 105 18.67 -13.92 4.62
N VAL A 106 19.83 -13.30 4.40
CA VAL A 106 20.54 -12.52 5.43
C VAL A 106 20.21 -11.04 5.23
N ASP A 107 19.74 -10.36 6.29
CA ASP A 107 19.49 -8.92 6.30
C ASP A 107 20.73 -8.20 6.85
N ILE A 108 21.47 -7.55 5.94
CA ILE A 108 22.76 -6.92 6.22
C ILE A 108 22.58 -5.69 7.13
N ARG A 109 21.42 -5.03 7.09
CA ARG A 109 21.18 -3.82 7.90
C ARG A 109 20.94 -4.13 9.38
N LYS A 110 20.59 -5.37 9.70
CA LYS A 110 20.35 -5.80 11.09
C LYS A 110 21.61 -6.32 11.77
N THR A 111 22.60 -6.76 10.97
CA THR A 111 23.84 -7.32 11.50
C THR A 111 24.81 -6.24 12.02
N GLU A 112 24.67 -4.98 11.61
CA GLU A 112 25.53 -3.86 12.03
C GLU A 112 25.10 -3.22 13.36
N VAL A 113 23.89 -3.51 13.85
CA VAL A 113 23.33 -2.87 15.06
C VAL A 113 23.80 -3.55 16.35
N PHE A 114 24.40 -4.74 16.28
CA PHE A 114 24.80 -5.53 17.45
C PHE A 114 26.27 -5.35 17.88
N GLN A 115 27.03 -4.40 17.30
CA GLN A 115 28.46 -4.21 17.60
C GLN A 115 28.81 -3.00 18.47
N PHE A 116 27.82 -2.35 19.08
CA PHE A 116 28.05 -1.24 20.02
C PHE A 116 27.24 -1.40 21.31
N SER A 117 27.70 -2.28 22.21
CA SER A 117 27.42 -2.24 23.66
C SER A 117 28.52 -2.99 24.40
#